data_AF-A0A2A4MVM0-F1
#
_entry.id   AF-A0A2A4MVM0-F1
#
_cell.length_a   1.000
_cell.length_b   1.000
_cell.length_c   1.000
_cell.angle_alpha   90.00
_cell.angle_beta   90.00
_cell.angle_gamma   90.00
#
_symmetry.space_group_name_H-M   'P 1'
#
loop_
_entity.id
_entity.type
_entity.pdbx_description
1 polymer ?
#
loop_
_entity_poly.entity_id
_entity_poly.type
_entity_poly.pdbx_seq_one_letter_code
_entity_poly.pdbx_strand_id
1 'polypeptide(L)'
;MKNIEKWINYATGVGVLLGIVFLGLEIRQNTDMMRSQARDSITEKQMMLSEWVVTEPEMAVVIVAAADGFENMSPEHRVMYGYFLAGVWREWENSYYQFQSGLFELQEFEPRMLRWRSQLDTLAARQQWKATRQWYAPDFREVVDGFVAEIETQ
;
A
#
# COMPACT_ATOMS: atom_id res chain seq x y z
N MET A 1 39.71 -16.25 -47.42
CA MET A 1 39.80 -16.31 -45.94
C MET A 1 39.53 -14.96 -45.27
N LYS A 2 40.32 -13.90 -45.50
CA LYS A 2 40.11 -12.56 -44.86
C LYS A 2 38.70 -11.96 -44.96
N ASN A 3 37.97 -12.19 -46.05
CA ASN A 3 36.60 -11.68 -46.20
C ASN A 3 35.58 -12.43 -45.34
N ILE A 4 35.80 -13.73 -45.08
CA ILE A 4 34.92 -14.56 -44.24
C ILE A 4 35.06 -14.16 -42.77
N GLU A 5 36.30 -13.93 -42.30
CA GLU A 5 36.57 -13.42 -40.95
C GLU A 5 35.90 -12.07 -40.68
N LYS A 6 35.91 -11.16 -41.66
CA LYS A 6 35.18 -9.88 -41.57
C LYS A 6 33.68 -10.08 -41.41
N TRP A 7 33.07 -10.95 -42.22
CA TRP A 7 31.64 -11.25 -42.12
C TRP A 7 31.26 -11.90 -40.79
N ILE A 8 32.09 -12.80 -40.27
CA ILE A 8 31.89 -13.39 -38.94
C ILE A 8 31.95 -12.31 -37.85
N ASN A 9 32.94 -11.41 -37.90
CA ASN A 9 33.05 -10.33 -36.92
C ASN A 9 31.85 -9.37 -36.97
N TYR A 10 31.35 -9.04 -38.17
CA TYR A 10 30.13 -8.25 -38.30
C TYR A 10 28.90 -8.98 -37.76
N ALA A 11 28.74 -10.27 -38.06
CA ALA A 11 27.64 -11.08 -37.56
C ALA A 11 27.67 -11.19 -36.02
N THR A 12 28.85 -11.37 -35.43
CA THR A 12 29.04 -11.37 -33.98
C THR A 12 28.66 -10.02 -33.37
N GLY A 13 29.13 -8.91 -33.94
CA GLY A 13 28.79 -7.56 -33.45
C GLY A 13 27.28 -7.28 -33.50
N VAL A 14 26.62 -7.65 -34.61
CA VAL A 14 25.16 -7.55 -34.75
C VAL A 14 24.45 -8.45 -33.75
N GLY A 15 24.92 -9.69 -33.55
CA GLY A 15 24.37 -10.62 -32.57
C GLY A 15 24.43 -10.08 -31.14
N VAL A 16 25.56 -9.48 -30.74
CA VAL A 16 25.68 -8.83 -29.42
C VAL A 16 24.70 -7.66 -29.29
N LEU A 17 24.61 -6.80 -30.31
CA LEU A 17 23.69 -5.66 -30.29
C LEU A 17 22.23 -6.10 -30.17
N LEU A 18 21.82 -7.11 -30.95
CA LEU A 18 20.48 -7.69 -30.86
C LEU A 18 20.23 -8.31 -29.49
N GLY A 19 21.22 -8.99 -28.91
CA GLY A 19 21.14 -9.55 -27.56
C GLY A 19 20.92 -8.48 -26.49
N ILE A 20 21.63 -7.35 -26.56
CA ILE A 20 21.45 -6.23 -25.62
C ILE A 20 20.06 -5.60 -25.76
N VAL A 21 19.59 -5.39 -27.00
CA VAL A 21 18.25 -4.84 -27.26
C VAL A 21 17.18 -5.77 -26.71
N PHE A 22 17.30 -7.07 -26.99
CA PHE A 22 16.37 -8.09 -26.50
C PHE A 22 16.32 -8.11 -24.96
N LEU A 23 17.48 -8.15 -24.29
CA LEU A 23 17.57 -8.09 -22.83
C LEU A 23 16.93 -6.82 -22.27
N GLY A 24 17.17 -5.67 -22.89
CA GLY A 24 16.56 -4.40 -22.49
C GLY A 24 15.03 -4.43 -22.58
N LEU A 25 14.48 -5.08 -23.61
CA LEU A 25 13.03 -5.27 -23.75
C LEU A 25 12.49 -6.24 -22.69
N GLU A 26 13.18 -7.36 -22.43
CA GLU A 26 12.79 -8.32 -21.38
C GLU A 26 12.78 -7.68 -20.00
N ILE A 27 13.81 -6.90 -19.65
CA ILE A 27 13.87 -6.20 -18.35
C ILE A 27 12.71 -5.24 -18.19
N ARG A 28 12.33 -4.51 -19.24
CA ARG A 28 11.18 -3.59 -19.21
C ARG A 28 9.88 -4.35 -18.99
N GLN A 29 9.64 -5.41 -19.78
CA GLN A 29 8.45 -6.25 -19.63
C GLN A 29 8.36 -6.89 -18.23
N ASN A 30 9.49 -7.38 -17.70
CA ASN A 30 9.57 -7.95 -16.37
C ASN A 30 9.26 -6.89 -15.29
N THR A 31 9.80 -5.68 -15.44
CA THR A 31 9.55 -4.56 -14.53
C THR A 31 8.06 -4.20 -14.50
N ASP A 32 7.43 -4.09 -15.67
CA ASP A 32 6.00 -3.77 -15.78
C ASP A 32 5.13 -4.87 -15.17
N MET A 33 5.50 -6.14 -15.36
CA MET A 33 4.82 -7.29 -14.76
C MET A 33 4.94 -7.28 -13.22
N MET A 34 6.14 -7.05 -12.68
CA MET A 34 6.34 -6.96 -11.22
C MET A 34 5.54 -5.81 -10.61
N ARG A 35 5.46 -4.66 -11.30
CA ARG A 35 4.63 -3.53 -10.86
C ARG A 35 3.14 -3.90 -10.81
N SER A 36 2.63 -4.59 -11.85
CA SER A 36 1.24 -5.07 -11.85
C SER A 36 0.98 -6.03 -10.68
N GLN A 37 1.86 -7.01 -10.46
CA GLN A 37 1.72 -7.96 -9.36
C GLN A 37 1.76 -7.29 -7.98
N ALA A 38 2.61 -6.28 -7.79
CA ALA A 38 2.66 -5.51 -6.55
C ALA A 38 1.33 -4.77 -6.30
N ARG A 39 0.76 -4.14 -7.35
CA ARG A 39 -0.54 -3.45 -7.27
C ARG A 39 -1.68 -4.41 -6.98
N ASP A 40 -1.68 -5.58 -7.61
CA ASP A 40 -2.68 -6.63 -7.39
C ASP A 40 -2.61 -7.15 -5.95
N SER A 41 -1.41 -7.42 -5.43
CA SER A 41 -1.22 -7.88 -4.04
C SER A 41 -1.68 -6.85 -3.00
N ILE A 42 -1.48 -5.55 -3.26
CA ILE A 42 -1.99 -4.48 -2.40
C ILE A 42 -3.52 -4.49 -2.42
N THR A 43 -4.11 -4.57 -3.61
CA THR A 43 -5.58 -4.61 -3.78
C THR A 43 -6.18 -5.83 -3.10
N GLU A 44 -5.57 -6.99 -3.22
CA GLU A 44 -5.97 -8.23 -2.55
C GLU A 44 -5.97 -8.06 -1.01
N LYS A 45 -4.92 -7.45 -0.43
CA LYS A 45 -4.88 -7.17 1.01
C LYS A 45 -6.01 -6.25 1.46
N GLN A 46 -6.35 -5.25 0.65
CA GLN A 46 -7.48 -4.36 0.93
C GLN A 46 -8.84 -5.08 0.82
N MET A 47 -8.96 -5.99 -0.14
CA MET A 47 -10.15 -6.83 -0.28
C MET A 47 -10.29 -7.78 0.92
N MET A 48 -9.21 -8.42 1.39
CA MET A 48 -9.26 -9.27 2.58
C MET A 48 -9.72 -8.51 3.84
N LEU A 49 -9.25 -7.29 4.06
CA LEU A 49 -9.74 -6.45 5.16
C LEU A 49 -11.24 -6.13 5.03
N SER A 50 -11.71 -5.91 3.80
CA SER A 50 -13.11 -5.62 3.53
C SER A 50 -13.98 -6.88 3.67
N GLU A 51 -13.47 -8.03 3.23
CA GLU A 51 -14.11 -9.33 3.37
C GLU A 51 -14.32 -9.67 4.83
N TRP A 52 -13.33 -9.44 5.70
CA TRP A 52 -13.46 -9.69 7.13
C TRP A 52 -14.64 -8.91 7.76
N VAL A 53 -14.85 -7.67 7.34
CA VAL A 53 -15.99 -6.85 7.78
C VAL A 53 -17.33 -7.40 7.28
N VAL A 54 -17.35 -7.98 6.08
CA VAL A 54 -18.56 -8.53 5.45
C VAL A 54 -18.93 -9.90 6.03
N THR A 55 -17.94 -10.72 6.35
CA THR A 55 -18.14 -12.12 6.75
C THR A 55 -18.25 -12.33 8.26
N GLU A 56 -17.76 -11.39 9.07
CA GLU A 56 -17.87 -11.46 10.54
C GLU A 56 -18.92 -10.48 11.08
N PRO A 57 -20.13 -10.95 11.45
CA PRO A 57 -21.21 -10.10 11.96
C PRO A 57 -20.81 -9.29 13.21
N GLU A 58 -19.94 -9.87 14.05
CA GLU A 58 -19.42 -9.19 15.23
C GLU A 58 -18.53 -7.99 14.86
N MET A 59 -17.76 -8.09 13.77
CA MET A 59 -16.91 -6.98 13.31
C MET A 59 -17.75 -5.77 12.88
N ALA A 60 -18.91 -5.99 12.26
CA ALA A 60 -19.83 -4.91 11.92
C ALA A 60 -20.34 -4.18 13.17
N VAL A 61 -20.69 -4.92 14.22
CA VAL A 61 -21.10 -4.33 15.53
C VAL A 61 -19.95 -3.53 16.14
N VAL A 62 -18.74 -4.08 16.12
CA VAL A 62 -17.52 -3.44 16.63
C VAL A 62 -17.21 -2.13 15.90
N ILE A 63 -17.33 -2.10 14.57
CA ILE A 63 -17.10 -0.89 13.76
C ILE A 63 -18.10 0.20 14.09
N VAL A 64 -19.38 -0.15 14.27
CA VAL A 64 -20.41 0.82 14.66
C VAL A 64 -20.12 1.38 16.06
N ALA A 65 -19.77 0.51 17.02
CA ALA A 65 -19.44 0.92 18.38
C ALA A 65 -18.17 1.79 18.46
N ALA A 66 -17.23 1.61 17.53
CA ALA A 66 -15.98 2.37 17.48
C ALA A 66 -16.18 3.87 17.22
N ALA A 67 -17.33 4.28 16.66
CA ALA A 67 -17.68 5.68 16.40
C ALA A 67 -17.52 6.55 17.67
N ASP A 68 -17.97 6.03 18.81
CA ASP A 68 -17.97 6.74 20.09
C ASP A 68 -16.70 6.52 20.93
N GLY A 69 -15.64 5.94 20.34
CA GLY A 69 -14.37 5.69 21.02
C GLY A 69 -14.28 4.35 21.75
N PHE A 70 -13.08 3.99 22.18
CA PHE A 70 -12.82 2.71 22.85
C PHE A 70 -13.51 2.58 24.21
N GLU A 71 -13.79 3.70 24.90
CA GLU A 71 -14.34 3.72 26.25
C GLU A 71 -15.69 3.00 26.35
N ASN A 72 -16.51 3.10 25.29
CA ASN A 72 -17.85 2.52 25.22
C ASN A 72 -17.86 1.07 24.69
N MET A 73 -16.71 0.52 24.34
CA MET A 73 -16.58 -0.84 23.82
C MET A 73 -16.28 -1.85 24.95
N SER A 74 -16.77 -3.08 24.83
CA SER A 74 -16.32 -4.16 25.72
C SER A 74 -14.82 -4.41 25.55
N PRO A 75 -14.13 -4.96 26.56
CA PRO A 75 -12.70 -5.28 26.44
C PRO A 75 -12.38 -6.15 25.21
N GLU A 76 -13.23 -7.11 24.88
CA GLU A 76 -13.09 -8.02 23.73
C GLU A 76 -13.17 -7.25 22.41
N HIS A 77 -14.18 -6.36 22.28
CA HIS A 77 -14.35 -5.52 21.11
C HIS A 77 -13.17 -4.54 20.92
N ARG A 78 -12.60 -4.00 22.01
CA ARG A 78 -11.40 -3.15 21.93
C ARG A 78 -10.21 -3.91 21.36
N VAL A 79 -9.99 -5.15 21.82
CA VAL A 79 -8.91 -6.00 21.31
C VAL A 79 -9.13 -6.30 19.83
N MET A 80 -10.33 -6.73 19.46
CA MET A 80 -10.69 -7.04 18.07
C MET A 80 -10.45 -5.84 17.14
N TYR A 81 -10.99 -4.68 17.49
CA TYR A 81 -10.82 -3.46 16.70
C TYR A 81 -9.38 -2.95 16.68
N GLY A 82 -8.66 -3.09 17.79
CA GLY A 82 -7.25 -2.71 17.90
C GLY A 82 -6.37 -3.50 16.92
N TYR A 83 -6.58 -4.81 16.80
CA TYR A 83 -5.88 -5.65 15.82
C TYR A 83 -6.32 -5.38 14.38
N PHE A 84 -7.60 -5.11 14.15
CA PHE A 84 -8.08 -4.66 12.85
C PHE A 84 -7.35 -3.39 12.39
N LEU A 85 -7.35 -2.36 13.23
CA LEU A 85 -6.67 -1.11 12.92
C LEU A 85 -5.16 -1.31 12.76
N ALA A 86 -4.52 -2.17 13.53
CA ALA A 86 -3.10 -2.49 13.34
C ALA A 86 -2.80 -3.03 11.93
N GLY A 87 -3.68 -3.89 11.40
CA GLY A 87 -3.62 -4.38 10.02
C GLY A 87 -3.85 -3.27 8.99
N VAL A 88 -4.86 -2.43 9.21
CA VAL A 88 -5.16 -1.26 8.37
C VAL A 88 -3.95 -0.32 8.28
N TRP A 89 -3.36 0.06 9.41
CA TRP A 89 -2.19 0.94 9.45
C TRP A 89 -0.99 0.35 8.70
N ARG A 90 -0.76 -0.96 8.81
CA ARG A 90 0.34 -1.62 8.10
C ARG A 90 0.09 -1.69 6.59
N GLU A 91 -1.16 -1.88 6.17
CA GLU A 91 -1.53 -1.79 4.75
C GLU A 91 -1.27 -0.39 4.21
N TRP A 92 -1.72 0.64 4.93
CA TRP A 92 -1.54 2.04 4.53
C TRP A 92 -0.08 2.44 4.45
N GLU A 93 0.73 2.09 5.46
CA GLU A 93 2.17 2.33 5.46
C GLU A 93 2.85 1.69 4.24
N ASN A 94 2.51 0.44 3.94
CA ASN A 94 3.03 -0.24 2.75
C ASN A 94 2.58 0.45 1.46
N SER A 95 1.30 0.81 1.34
CA SER A 95 0.77 1.53 0.19
C SER A 95 1.45 2.89 0.00
N TYR A 96 1.72 3.61 1.09
CA TYR A 96 2.45 4.88 1.07
C TYR A 96 3.90 4.71 0.61
N TYR A 97 4.60 3.72 1.15
CA TYR A 97 5.97 3.39 0.74
C TYR A 97 6.06 3.08 -0.77
N GLN A 98 5.07 2.35 -1.29
CA GLN A 98 5.01 2.00 -2.71
C GLN A 98 4.67 3.21 -3.60
N PHE A 99 3.82 4.12 -3.11
CA PHE A 99 3.58 5.41 -3.74
C PHE A 99 4.86 6.25 -3.83
N GLN A 100 5.60 6.37 -2.72
CA GLN A 100 6.90 7.07 -2.69
C GLN A 100 7.92 6.43 -3.65
N SER A 101 7.83 5.11 -3.86
CA SER A 101 8.67 4.36 -4.81
C SER A 101 8.22 4.48 -6.28
N GLY A 102 7.16 5.24 -6.57
CA GLY A 102 6.65 5.48 -7.92
C GLY A 102 5.79 4.35 -8.49
N LEU A 103 5.26 3.45 -7.64
CA LEU A 103 4.31 2.42 -8.08
C LEU A 103 2.94 3.00 -8.46
N PHE A 104 2.56 4.07 -7.76
CA PHE A 104 1.30 4.78 -7.95
C PHE A 104 1.57 6.21 -8.41
N GLU A 105 0.78 6.69 -9.36
CA GLU A 105 0.73 8.12 -9.66
C GLU A 105 -0.08 8.86 -8.59
N LEU A 106 0.19 10.16 -8.38
CA LEU A 106 -0.52 10.95 -7.37
C LEU A 106 -2.04 10.89 -7.55
N GLN A 107 -2.52 11.03 -8.79
CA GLN A 107 -3.95 10.98 -9.13
C GLN A 107 -4.62 9.64 -8.77
N GLU A 108 -3.85 8.55 -8.74
CA GLU A 108 -4.34 7.24 -8.33
C GLU A 108 -4.28 7.06 -6.81
N PHE A 109 -3.29 7.67 -6.17
CA PHE A 109 -3.05 7.50 -4.74
C PHE A 109 -3.89 8.45 -3.87
N GLU A 110 -4.18 9.65 -4.34
CA GLU A 110 -4.97 10.66 -3.62
C GLU A 110 -6.35 10.14 -3.14
N PRO A 111 -7.15 9.42 -3.94
CA PRO A 111 -8.40 8.81 -3.45
C PRO A 111 -8.21 7.85 -2.27
N ARG A 112 -7.05 7.16 -2.19
CA ARG A 112 -6.72 6.31 -1.05
C ARG A 112 -6.52 7.15 0.21
N MET A 113 -5.80 8.26 0.10
CA MET A 113 -5.60 9.20 1.21
C MET A 113 -6.93 9.83 1.68
N LEU A 114 -7.86 10.13 0.78
CA LEU A 114 -9.21 10.59 1.16
C LEU A 114 -9.97 9.55 1.98
N ARG A 115 -9.89 8.27 1.58
CA ARG A 115 -10.44 7.16 2.38
C ARG A 115 -9.76 7.06 3.75
N TRP A 116 -8.45 7.25 3.81
CA TRP A 116 -7.71 7.21 5.06
C TRP A 116 -8.18 8.27 6.04
N ARG A 117 -8.31 9.51 5.55
CA ARG A 117 -8.88 10.62 6.32
C ARG A 117 -10.27 10.28 6.83
N SER A 118 -11.16 9.76 5.99
CA SER A 118 -12.52 9.42 6.40
C SER A 118 -12.56 8.34 7.49
N GLN A 119 -11.66 7.35 7.44
CA GLN A 119 -11.57 6.33 8.48
C GLN A 119 -11.11 6.90 9.83
N LEU A 120 -10.35 8.02 9.82
CA LEU A 120 -9.92 8.75 11.01
C LEU A 120 -11.03 9.65 11.59
N ASP A 121 -12.21 9.78 10.97
CA ASP A 121 -13.36 10.47 11.57
C ASP A 121 -13.86 9.72 12.82
N THR A 122 -13.60 8.41 12.90
CA THR A 122 -13.90 7.54 14.05
C THR A 122 -12.98 7.86 15.24
N LEU A 123 -13.54 8.12 16.42
CA LEU A 123 -12.75 8.45 17.62
C LEU A 123 -11.80 7.32 18.02
N ALA A 124 -12.25 6.05 17.99
CA ALA A 124 -11.41 4.91 18.32
C ALA A 124 -10.21 4.75 17.34
N ALA A 125 -10.38 5.11 16.07
CA ALA A 125 -9.29 5.08 15.09
C ALA A 125 -8.20 6.10 15.45
N ARG A 126 -8.57 7.32 15.82
CA ARG A 126 -7.61 8.34 16.28
C ARG A 126 -6.94 7.96 17.59
N GLN A 127 -7.69 7.42 18.55
CA GLN A 127 -7.15 6.94 19.82
C GLN A 127 -6.10 5.84 19.59
N GLN A 128 -6.43 4.86 18.73
CA GLN A 128 -5.50 3.78 18.41
C GLN A 128 -4.26 4.30 17.70
N TRP A 129 -4.43 5.19 16.71
CA TRP A 129 -3.30 5.80 16.01
C TRP A 129 -2.37 6.51 17.00
N LYS A 130 -2.91 7.35 17.90
CA LYS A 130 -2.11 8.04 18.92
C LYS A 130 -1.34 7.07 19.82
N ALA A 131 -1.93 5.93 20.15
CA ALA A 131 -1.30 4.90 20.98
C ALA A 131 -0.19 4.12 20.27
N THR A 132 -0.31 3.89 18.96
CA THR A 132 0.59 2.99 18.21
C THR A 132 1.49 3.67 17.19
N ARG A 133 1.29 4.97 16.90
CA ARG A 133 2.00 5.70 15.81
C ARG A 133 3.50 5.50 15.81
N GLN A 134 4.14 5.40 16.97
CA GLN A 134 5.59 5.20 17.08
C GLN A 134 6.13 3.90 16.46
N TRP A 135 5.27 2.94 16.12
CA TRP A 135 5.64 1.69 15.47
C TRP A 135 5.72 1.78 13.94
N TYR A 136 5.40 2.95 13.38
CA TYR A 136 5.35 3.19 11.95
C TYR A 136 6.40 4.21 11.49
N ALA A 137 6.72 4.20 10.20
CA ALA A 137 7.73 5.02 9.57
C ALA A 137 7.48 6.52 9.79
N PRO A 138 8.53 7.35 9.99
CA PRO A 138 8.40 8.80 10.18
C PRO A 138 7.54 9.51 9.12
N ASP A 139 7.82 9.30 7.84
CA ASP A 139 7.12 9.98 6.74
C ASP A 139 5.64 9.60 6.69
N PHE A 140 5.33 8.33 6.90
CA PHE A 140 3.94 7.86 6.99
C PHE A 140 3.23 8.47 8.19
N ARG A 141 3.91 8.57 9.34
CA ARG A 141 3.35 9.21 10.53
C ARG A 141 2.99 10.67 10.27
N GLU A 142 3.83 11.41 9.58
CA GLU A 142 3.59 12.82 9.28
C GLU A 142 2.29 13.02 8.49
N VAL A 143 2.04 12.17 7.50
CA VAL A 143 0.79 12.19 6.72
C VAL A 143 -0.43 11.95 7.60
N VAL A 144 -0.42 10.87 8.40
CA VAL A 144 -1.56 10.50 9.23
C VAL A 144 -1.77 11.49 10.38
N ASP A 145 -0.69 11.98 11.00
CA ASP A 145 -0.73 13.03 12.03
C ASP A 145 -1.33 14.33 11.46
N GLY A 146 -1.05 14.65 10.19
CA GLY A 146 -1.66 15.76 9.48
C GLY A 146 -3.18 15.64 9.41
N PHE A 147 -3.70 14.47 9.02
CA PHE A 147 -5.15 14.22 9.00
C PHE A 147 -5.78 14.32 10.38
N VAL A 148 -5.11 13.77 11.41
CA VAL A 148 -5.60 13.84 12.80
C VAL A 148 -5.68 15.29 13.28
N ALA A 149 -4.65 16.11 12.99
CA ALA A 149 -4.63 17.52 13.37
C ALA A 149 -5.73 18.32 12.65
N GLU A 150 -5.98 18.04 11.38
CA GLU A 150 -7.07 18.68 10.61
C GLU A 150 -8.44 18.36 11.22
N ILE A 151 -8.69 17.09 11.57
CA ILE A 151 -9.98 16.66 12.14
C ILE A 151 -10.19 17.27 13.54
N GLU A 152 -9.16 17.37 14.36
CA GLU A 152 -9.26 17.89 15.74
C GLU A 152 -9.36 19.42 15.82
N THR A 153 -9.19 20.12 14.71
CA THR A 153 -9.32 21.59 14.64
C THR A 153 -10.67 22.05 14.06
N GLN A 154 -11.49 21.13 13.56
CA GLN A 154 -12.87 21.37 13.08
C GLN A 154 -13.88 21.22 14.22
#